data_AF-A0A545UC85-F1
#
_entry.id   AF-A0A545UC85-F1
#
_cell.length_a   1.000
_cell.length_b   1.000
_cell.length_c   1.000
_cell.angle_alpha   90.00
_cell.angle_beta   90.00
_cell.angle_gamma   90.00
#
_symmetry.space_group_name_H-M   'P 1'
#
loop_
_entity.id
_entity.type
_entity.pdbx_description
1 polymer ?
#
loop_
_entity_poly.entity_id
_entity_poly.type
_entity_poly.pdbx_seq_one_letter_code
_entity_poly.pdbx_strand_id
1 'polypeptide(L)'
;MQWIEASLAFAVTMMVFSTIVSVIIETAHRVLRLREKGLKRLMSHIYRDVIQPRLSHRLNWGDGSTARFQTGMTGARFLPVDEQATGLKKWVYNRVNAKEIKSLTTLEFIERLAETPAGKELLNETRQRGRKYLETFLEDLASKYEDFGENAREYFARRARLFSVMTAILVAFVLNVNAIHLFQTFLMDKELRQEMISKGESVAKQLDKQLESQRRELNRTENTEEKVIDASESDQSKPAPPTTEDEAEKIRENFVQLRSLKASINSSGIPIGSETRPWNLSEWQDIEKSQSGLGIFWAKSSMVFVWLISVFLTGILIGLGGPFWFDIFRKLTALTSVARGLQTTVQKAKEEVSETQDKKNLVEIFEKAAKANQLGNINGRVLLTSDGTIDRRL
;
A
#
# COMPACT_ATOMS: atom_id res chain seq x y z
N MET A 1 6.22 25.39 24.76
CA MET A 1 4.99 25.02 24.03
C MET A 1 5.06 25.28 22.53
N GLN A 2 5.52 26.45 22.08
CA GLN A 2 5.53 26.85 20.66
C GLN A 2 6.15 25.82 19.70
N TRP A 3 7.30 25.23 20.05
CA TRP A 3 7.96 24.18 19.24
C TRP A 3 7.12 22.91 19.08
N ILE A 4 6.40 22.51 20.13
CA ILE A 4 5.53 21.32 20.09
C ILE A 4 4.30 21.59 19.23
N GLU A 5 3.68 22.77 19.41
CA GLU A 5 2.55 23.19 18.58
C GLU A 5 2.94 23.33 17.10
N ALA A 6 4.13 23.88 16.81
CA ALA A 6 4.62 24.00 15.45
C ALA A 6 4.88 22.62 14.82
N SER A 7 5.44 21.69 15.60
CA SER A 7 5.60 20.29 15.19
C SER A 7 4.26 19.61 14.92
N LEU A 8 3.23 19.94 15.71
CA LEU A 8 1.88 19.41 15.53
C LEU A 8 1.26 19.93 14.22
N ALA A 9 1.29 21.25 13.98
CA ALA A 9 0.81 21.86 12.73
C ALA A 9 1.57 21.34 11.50
N PHE A 10 2.89 21.16 11.64
CA PHE A 10 3.74 20.55 10.63
C PHE A 10 3.32 19.12 10.31
N ALA A 11 3.10 18.28 11.33
CA ALA A 11 2.65 16.91 11.15
C ALA A 11 1.29 16.84 10.43
N VAL A 12 0.35 17.74 10.77
CA VAL A 12 -0.94 17.84 10.05
C VAL A 12 -0.73 18.15 8.57
N THR A 13 0.15 19.10 8.26
CA THR A 13 0.43 19.49 6.87
C THR A 13 1.08 18.34 6.10
N MET A 14 1.99 17.60 6.73
CA MET A 14 2.60 16.41 6.13
C MET A 14 1.59 15.27 5.93
N MET A 15 0.63 15.08 6.84
CA MET A 15 -0.49 14.14 6.62
C MET A 15 -1.28 14.52 5.38
N VAL A 16 -1.62 15.80 5.20
CA VAL A 16 -2.36 16.28 4.01
C VAL A 16 -1.60 15.96 2.72
N PHE A 17 -0.31 16.32 2.64
CA PHE A 17 0.49 16.01 1.45
C PHE A 17 0.65 14.51 1.22
N SER A 18 0.80 13.72 2.29
CA SER A 18 0.92 12.27 2.21
C SER A 18 -0.37 11.63 1.69
N THR A 19 -1.53 12.14 2.10
CA THR A 19 -2.84 11.72 1.58
C THR A 19 -2.98 12.05 0.10
N ILE A 20 -2.57 13.26 -0.33
CA ILE A 20 -2.56 13.65 -1.75
C ILE A 20 -1.73 12.67 -2.57
N VAL A 21 -0.50 12.39 -2.13
CA VAL A 21 0.40 11.45 -2.80
C VAL A 21 -0.18 10.04 -2.83
N SER A 22 -0.77 9.58 -1.71
CA SER A 22 -1.41 8.28 -1.63
C SER A 22 -2.55 8.12 -2.64
N VAL A 23 -3.40 9.15 -2.80
CA VAL A 23 -4.49 9.14 -3.79
C VAL A 23 -3.96 9.09 -5.22
N ILE A 24 -2.88 9.83 -5.53
CA ILE A 24 -2.23 9.79 -6.84
C ILE A 24 -1.70 8.38 -7.14
N ILE A 25 -1.00 7.77 -6.16
CA ILE A 25 -0.43 6.43 -6.28
C ILE A 25 -1.52 5.38 -6.43
N GLU A 26 -2.59 5.47 -5.64
CA GLU A 26 -3.72 4.55 -5.73
C GLU A 26 -4.36 4.62 -7.12
N THR A 27 -4.57 5.85 -7.62
CA THR A 27 -5.10 6.09 -8.97
C THR A 27 -4.16 5.51 -10.03
N ALA A 28 -2.85 5.72 -9.92
CA ALA A 28 -1.85 5.20 -10.85
C ALA A 28 -1.83 3.66 -10.85
N HIS A 29 -1.78 3.02 -9.68
CA HIS A 29 -1.80 1.56 -9.58
C HIS A 29 -3.09 0.96 -10.14
N ARG A 30 -4.24 1.59 -9.88
CA ARG A 30 -5.55 1.15 -10.37
C ARG A 30 -5.62 1.24 -11.90
N VAL A 31 -5.14 2.33 -12.49
CA VAL A 31 -5.11 2.52 -13.95
C VAL A 31 -4.10 1.63 -14.65
N LEU A 32 -2.93 1.37 -14.05
CA LEU A 32 -1.86 0.56 -14.66
C LEU A 32 -2.08 -0.96 -14.55
N ARG A 33 -3.12 -1.39 -13.83
CA ARG A 33 -3.51 -2.80 -13.59
C ARG A 33 -2.35 -3.67 -13.11
N LEU A 34 -1.54 -3.12 -12.21
CA LEU A 34 -0.30 -3.77 -11.78
C LEU A 34 -0.55 -5.08 -11.03
N ARG A 35 -1.69 -5.20 -10.32
CA ARG A 35 -2.11 -6.45 -9.66
C ARG A 35 -2.49 -7.55 -10.65
N GLU A 36 -3.30 -7.25 -11.67
CA GLU A 36 -3.65 -8.20 -12.75
C GLU A 36 -2.39 -8.73 -13.45
N LYS A 37 -1.48 -7.81 -13.82
CA LYS A 37 -0.19 -8.17 -14.45
C LYS A 37 0.69 -9.01 -13.52
N GLY A 38 0.64 -8.76 -12.22
CA GLY A 38 1.35 -9.55 -11.21
C GLY A 38 0.83 -10.98 -11.14
N LEU A 39 -0.51 -11.15 -11.06
CA LEU A 39 -1.14 -12.46 -11.03
C LEU A 39 -0.86 -13.27 -12.31
N LYS A 40 -0.88 -12.64 -13.49
CA LYS A 40 -0.48 -13.29 -14.75
C LYS A 40 0.94 -13.85 -14.71
N ARG A 41 1.89 -13.06 -14.19
CA ARG A 41 3.29 -13.48 -14.06
C ARG A 41 3.42 -14.63 -13.06
N LEU A 42 2.73 -14.55 -11.93
CA LEU A 42 2.64 -15.64 -10.94
C LEU A 42 2.16 -16.93 -11.59
N MET A 43 1.01 -16.88 -12.30
CA MET A 43 0.46 -18.04 -13.02
C MET A 43 1.42 -18.58 -14.07
N SER A 44 2.18 -17.70 -14.74
CA SER A 44 3.21 -18.11 -15.69
C SER A 44 4.33 -18.91 -15.06
N HIS A 45 4.77 -18.52 -13.86
CA HIS A 45 5.84 -19.19 -13.13
C HIS A 45 5.38 -20.52 -12.57
N ILE A 46 4.22 -20.55 -11.90
CA ILE A 46 3.64 -21.80 -11.38
C ILE A 46 3.44 -22.82 -12.51
N TYR A 47 2.94 -22.36 -13.65
CA TYR A 47 2.75 -23.23 -14.79
C TYR A 47 4.07 -23.79 -15.34
N ARG A 48 5.07 -22.94 -15.59
CA ARG A 48 6.34 -23.36 -16.23
C ARG A 48 7.27 -24.11 -15.27
N ASP A 49 7.28 -23.71 -14.00
CA ASP A 49 8.28 -24.14 -13.03
C ASP A 49 7.77 -25.32 -12.16
N VAL A 50 6.44 -25.53 -12.08
CA VAL A 50 5.84 -26.60 -11.24
C VAL A 50 4.95 -27.55 -12.04
N ILE A 51 3.96 -27.03 -12.78
CA ILE A 51 2.94 -27.86 -13.43
C ILE A 51 3.51 -28.55 -14.68
N GLN A 52 4.13 -27.80 -15.57
CA GLN A 52 4.61 -28.29 -16.86
C GLN A 52 5.67 -29.39 -16.72
N PRO A 53 6.71 -29.30 -15.86
CA PRO A 53 7.72 -30.34 -15.72
C PRO A 53 7.11 -31.69 -15.31
N ARG A 54 6.10 -31.66 -14.42
CA ARG A 54 5.47 -32.87 -13.85
C ARG A 54 4.46 -33.55 -14.77
N LEU A 55 3.87 -32.80 -15.72
CA LEU A 55 2.88 -33.28 -16.69
C LEU A 55 3.47 -33.33 -18.12
N SER A 56 4.79 -33.15 -18.26
CA SER A 56 5.48 -32.95 -19.54
C SER A 56 5.38 -34.14 -20.50
N HIS A 57 5.23 -35.36 -19.97
CA HIS A 57 5.35 -36.59 -20.75
C HIS A 57 4.13 -36.97 -21.61
N ARG A 58 2.97 -36.31 -21.46
CA ARG A 58 1.74 -36.71 -22.18
C ARG A 58 1.00 -35.60 -22.94
N LEU A 59 1.32 -34.34 -22.68
CA LEU A 59 0.73 -33.21 -23.40
C LEU A 59 1.70 -32.68 -24.45
N ASN A 60 1.21 -32.51 -25.69
CA ASN A 60 1.93 -31.74 -26.69
C ASN A 60 1.80 -30.25 -26.33
N TRP A 61 2.72 -29.77 -25.50
CA TRP A 61 2.78 -28.38 -25.06
C TRP A 61 3.23 -27.48 -26.21
N GLY A 62 2.34 -27.25 -27.17
CA GLY A 62 2.57 -26.32 -28.27
C GLY A 62 2.71 -24.87 -27.78
N ASP A 63 3.22 -24.01 -28.66
CA ASP A 63 3.37 -22.58 -28.38
C ASP A 63 2.02 -21.97 -27.92
N GLY A 64 2.06 -21.16 -26.86
CA GLY A 64 0.86 -20.58 -26.24
C GLY A 64 0.12 -21.43 -25.20
N SER A 65 0.66 -22.57 -24.75
CA SER A 65 0.09 -23.34 -23.62
C SER A 65 0.06 -22.54 -22.31
N THR A 66 1.12 -21.78 -22.00
CA THR A 66 1.18 -20.88 -20.85
C THR A 66 0.12 -19.78 -20.92
N ALA A 67 -0.09 -19.17 -22.10
CA ALA A 67 -1.08 -18.11 -22.27
C ALA A 67 -2.52 -18.62 -22.08
N ARG A 68 -2.81 -19.84 -22.56
CA ARG A 68 -4.11 -20.50 -22.33
C ARG A 68 -4.33 -20.84 -20.86
N PHE A 69 -3.30 -21.35 -20.19
CA PHE A 69 -3.34 -21.60 -18.75
C PHE A 69 -3.60 -20.30 -17.98
N GLN A 70 -2.83 -19.24 -18.25
CA GLN A 70 -3.02 -17.93 -17.63
C GLN A 70 -4.45 -17.43 -17.80
N THR A 71 -4.97 -17.43 -19.02
CA THR A 71 -6.32 -16.94 -19.32
C THR A 71 -7.40 -17.75 -18.61
N GLY A 72 -7.23 -19.08 -18.53
CA GLY A 72 -8.15 -19.96 -17.79
C GLY A 72 -8.13 -19.69 -16.29
N MET A 73 -6.96 -19.40 -15.72
CA MET A 73 -6.81 -19.11 -14.30
C MET A 73 -7.29 -17.71 -13.94
N THR A 74 -6.97 -16.69 -14.75
CA THR A 74 -7.23 -15.28 -14.40
C THR A 74 -8.51 -14.71 -14.99
N GLY A 75 -9.16 -15.39 -15.94
CA GLY A 75 -10.39 -14.89 -16.58
C GLY A 75 -11.50 -14.62 -15.58
N ALA A 76 -12.18 -13.47 -15.72
CA ALA A 76 -13.37 -13.17 -14.94
C ALA A 76 -14.54 -14.05 -15.42
N ARG A 77 -15.18 -14.80 -14.51
CA ARG A 77 -16.33 -15.66 -14.82
C ARG A 77 -17.62 -14.87 -15.13
N PHE A 78 -17.66 -13.59 -14.75
CA PHE A 78 -18.77 -12.68 -15.04
C PHE A 78 -18.22 -11.29 -15.41
N LEU A 79 -18.65 -10.75 -16.53
CA LEU A 79 -18.34 -9.38 -16.97
C LEU A 79 -19.63 -8.60 -17.10
N PRO A 80 -19.94 -7.65 -16.20
CA PRO A 80 -21.06 -6.76 -16.42
C PRO A 80 -20.72 -5.87 -17.62
N VAL A 81 -21.51 -5.95 -18.70
CA VAL A 81 -21.40 -5.06 -19.86
C VAL A 81 -22.38 -3.92 -19.65
N ASP A 82 -21.88 -2.69 -19.50
CA ASP A 82 -22.71 -1.50 -19.49
C ASP A 82 -22.83 -0.96 -20.92
N GLU A 83 -23.98 -1.24 -21.56
CA GLU A 83 -24.29 -0.80 -22.93
C GLU A 83 -24.53 0.70 -23.05
N GLN A 84 -24.82 1.42 -21.95
CA GLN A 84 -25.24 2.82 -21.97
C GLN A 84 -24.08 3.81 -21.75
N ALA A 85 -22.87 3.34 -21.41
CA ALA A 85 -21.73 4.21 -21.17
C ALA A 85 -21.23 4.92 -22.44
N THR A 86 -21.21 6.26 -22.44
CA THR A 86 -20.69 7.10 -23.55
C THR A 86 -19.57 8.05 -23.11
N GLY A 87 -18.70 8.43 -24.06
CA GLY A 87 -17.63 9.43 -23.84
C GLY A 87 -16.55 9.02 -22.83
N LEU A 88 -16.16 9.96 -21.94
CA LEU A 88 -15.12 9.77 -20.91
C LEU A 88 -15.48 8.64 -19.94
N LYS A 89 -16.78 8.42 -19.65
CA LYS A 89 -17.25 7.30 -18.82
C LYS A 89 -16.90 5.96 -19.46
N LYS A 90 -17.11 5.79 -20.78
CA LYS A 90 -16.72 4.59 -21.54
C LYS A 90 -15.20 4.39 -21.56
N TRP A 91 -14.43 5.47 -21.69
CA TRP A 91 -12.96 5.41 -21.68
C TRP A 91 -12.40 4.96 -20.31
N VAL A 92 -12.91 5.53 -19.21
CA VAL A 92 -12.55 5.11 -17.85
C VAL A 92 -13.01 3.67 -17.61
N TYR A 93 -14.26 3.36 -17.94
CA TYR A 93 -14.83 2.02 -17.79
C TYR A 93 -14.01 0.96 -18.52
N ASN A 94 -13.65 1.16 -19.79
CA ASN A 94 -12.82 0.19 -20.53
C ASN A 94 -11.42 0.00 -19.93
N ARG A 95 -10.85 1.04 -19.31
CA ARG A 95 -9.56 0.94 -18.60
C ARG A 95 -9.67 0.31 -17.22
N VAL A 96 -10.80 0.45 -16.53
CA VAL A 96 -11.00 -0.02 -15.15
C VAL A 96 -11.68 -1.40 -15.09
N ASN A 97 -12.52 -1.75 -16.07
CA ASN A 97 -13.10 -3.08 -16.20
C ASN A 97 -12.00 -4.09 -16.54
N ALA A 98 -11.64 -4.87 -15.52
CA ALA A 98 -10.72 -5.96 -15.67
C ALA A 98 -11.48 -7.14 -16.29
N LYS A 99 -11.03 -7.60 -17.46
CA LYS A 99 -11.48 -8.88 -18.03
C LYS A 99 -11.02 -10.08 -17.20
N GLU A 100 -10.24 -9.80 -16.15
CA GLU A 100 -9.48 -10.75 -15.36
C GLU A 100 -9.50 -10.36 -13.89
N ILE A 101 -9.37 -11.35 -13.02
CA ILE A 101 -9.41 -11.17 -11.57
C ILE A 101 -8.09 -10.58 -11.04
N LYS A 102 -8.19 -9.84 -9.93
CA LYS A 102 -7.05 -9.16 -9.29
C LYS A 102 -6.27 -10.08 -8.35
N SER A 103 -6.88 -11.17 -7.89
CA SER A 103 -6.35 -12.12 -6.89
C SER A 103 -7.09 -13.46 -7.01
N LEU A 104 -6.44 -14.52 -6.54
CA LEU A 104 -6.99 -15.87 -6.40
C LEU A 104 -6.68 -16.37 -4.99
N THR A 105 -7.61 -17.03 -4.33
CA THR A 105 -7.31 -17.80 -3.11
C THR A 105 -6.70 -19.15 -3.50
N THR A 106 -6.07 -19.85 -2.55
CA THR A 106 -5.51 -21.19 -2.81
C THR A 106 -6.62 -22.16 -3.25
N LEU A 107 -7.78 -22.11 -2.59
CA LEU A 107 -8.94 -22.93 -2.95
C LEU A 107 -9.49 -22.59 -4.35
N GLU A 108 -9.66 -21.31 -4.67
CA GLU A 108 -10.16 -20.88 -5.98
C GLU A 108 -9.14 -21.19 -7.09
N PHE A 109 -7.85 -21.13 -6.77
CA PHE A 109 -6.78 -21.59 -7.65
C PHE A 109 -6.91 -23.09 -7.96
N ILE A 110 -7.12 -23.95 -6.95
CA ILE A 110 -7.32 -25.40 -7.16
C ILE A 110 -8.59 -25.68 -7.96
N GLU A 111 -9.69 -24.99 -7.64
CA GLU A 111 -10.96 -25.14 -8.36
C GLU A 111 -10.80 -24.80 -9.84
N ARG A 112 -10.19 -23.65 -10.15
CA ARG A 112 -9.94 -23.22 -11.54
C ARG A 112 -8.91 -24.10 -12.23
N LEU A 113 -7.90 -24.58 -11.51
CA LEU A 113 -6.90 -25.51 -12.06
C LEU A 113 -7.59 -26.75 -12.63
N ALA A 114 -8.58 -27.31 -11.94
CA ALA A 114 -9.34 -28.48 -12.39
C ALA A 114 -10.06 -28.26 -13.73
N GLU A 115 -10.46 -27.02 -14.03
CA GLU A 115 -11.11 -26.65 -15.28
C GLU A 115 -10.12 -26.48 -16.44
N THR A 116 -8.84 -26.22 -16.14
CA THR A 116 -7.79 -26.04 -17.15
C THR A 116 -7.41 -27.36 -17.84
N PRO A 117 -6.79 -27.30 -19.04
CA PRO A 117 -6.22 -28.49 -19.68
C PRO A 117 -5.20 -29.24 -18.80
N ALA A 118 -4.45 -28.51 -17.96
CA ALA A 118 -3.48 -29.10 -17.05
C ALA A 118 -4.17 -29.89 -15.91
N GLY A 119 -5.25 -29.36 -15.34
CA GLY A 119 -6.01 -30.08 -14.31
C GLY A 119 -6.73 -31.32 -14.85
N LYS A 120 -7.25 -31.25 -16.09
CA LYS A 120 -7.84 -32.42 -16.75
C LYS A 120 -6.81 -33.53 -16.96
N GLU A 121 -5.58 -33.18 -17.33
CA GLU A 121 -4.50 -34.16 -17.45
C GLU A 121 -4.06 -34.73 -16.11
N LEU A 122 -3.98 -33.89 -15.08
CA LEU A 122 -3.71 -34.34 -13.71
C LEU A 122 -4.74 -35.37 -13.23
N LEU A 123 -6.02 -35.17 -13.54
CA LEU A 123 -7.09 -36.14 -13.25
C LEU A 123 -6.91 -37.44 -14.04
N ASN A 124 -6.44 -37.39 -15.29
CA ASN A 124 -6.12 -38.57 -16.09
C ASN A 124 -4.93 -39.35 -15.49
N GLU A 125 -3.88 -38.67 -15.05
CA GLU A 125 -2.73 -39.32 -14.37
C GLU A 125 -3.14 -39.96 -13.04
N THR A 126 -4.06 -39.31 -12.31
CA THR A 126 -4.62 -39.84 -11.06
C THR A 126 -5.31 -41.19 -11.28
N ARG A 127 -5.97 -41.41 -12.43
CA ARG A 127 -6.58 -42.71 -12.75
C ARG A 127 -5.55 -43.83 -12.86
N GLN A 128 -4.30 -43.51 -13.20
CA GLN A 128 -3.21 -44.48 -13.34
C GLN A 128 -2.39 -44.65 -12.06
N ARG A 129 -2.14 -43.54 -11.34
CA ARG A 129 -1.25 -43.50 -10.17
C ARG A 129 -1.97 -43.55 -8.82
N GLY A 130 -3.30 -43.43 -8.83
CA GLY A 130 -4.17 -43.47 -7.66
C GLY A 130 -4.34 -42.13 -6.95
N ARG A 131 -5.30 -42.08 -6.02
CA ARG A 131 -5.72 -40.86 -5.30
C ARG A 131 -4.59 -40.18 -4.53
N LYS A 132 -3.70 -40.96 -3.93
CA LYS A 132 -2.56 -40.46 -3.14
C LYS A 132 -1.64 -39.56 -3.95
N TYR A 133 -1.45 -39.85 -5.25
CA TYR A 133 -0.68 -38.99 -6.13
C TYR A 133 -1.32 -37.61 -6.31
N LEU A 134 -2.65 -37.57 -6.48
CA LEU A 134 -3.40 -36.32 -6.62
C LEU A 134 -3.30 -35.46 -5.35
N GLU A 135 -3.51 -36.07 -4.19
CA GLU A 135 -3.43 -35.39 -2.90
C GLU A 135 -2.04 -34.75 -2.71
N THR A 136 -0.97 -35.54 -2.88
CA THR A 136 0.40 -35.02 -2.78
C THR A 136 0.71 -33.94 -3.82
N PHE A 137 0.22 -34.09 -5.05
CA PHE A 137 0.43 -33.08 -6.09
C PHE A 137 -0.27 -31.76 -5.76
N LEU A 138 -1.52 -31.82 -5.32
CA LEU A 138 -2.31 -30.64 -4.99
C LEU A 138 -1.78 -29.95 -3.73
N GLU A 139 -1.36 -30.69 -2.71
CA GLU A 139 -0.73 -30.14 -1.50
C GLU A 139 0.57 -29.41 -1.82
N ASP A 140 1.47 -30.02 -2.61
CA ASP A 140 2.71 -29.37 -3.00
C ASP A 140 2.47 -28.16 -3.91
N LEU A 141 1.51 -28.25 -4.83
CA LEU A 141 1.16 -27.14 -5.71
C LEU A 141 0.53 -25.97 -4.95
N ALA A 142 -0.32 -26.25 -3.95
CA ALA A 142 -0.89 -25.25 -3.04
C ALA A 142 0.22 -24.55 -2.25
N SER A 143 1.14 -25.31 -1.66
CA SER A 143 2.30 -24.75 -0.94
C SER A 143 3.16 -23.87 -1.86
N LYS A 144 3.44 -24.32 -3.09
CA LYS A 144 4.19 -23.51 -4.06
C LYS A 144 3.43 -22.25 -4.45
N TYR A 145 2.12 -22.33 -4.66
CA TYR A 145 1.29 -21.17 -4.97
C TYR A 145 1.37 -20.11 -3.87
N GLU A 146 1.30 -20.54 -2.61
CA GLU A 146 1.44 -19.67 -1.44
C GLU A 146 2.83 -19.05 -1.37
N ASP A 147 3.90 -19.85 -1.48
CA ASP A 147 5.28 -19.38 -1.48
C ASP A 147 5.56 -18.34 -2.59
N PHE A 148 5.17 -18.64 -3.82
CA PHE A 148 5.32 -17.70 -4.93
C PHE A 148 4.45 -16.46 -4.73
N GLY A 149 3.26 -16.62 -4.15
CA GLY A 149 2.33 -15.55 -3.82
C GLY A 149 2.91 -14.58 -2.80
N GLU A 150 3.47 -15.08 -1.69
CA GLU A 150 4.13 -14.27 -0.66
C GLU A 150 5.32 -13.49 -1.22
N ASN A 151 6.19 -14.15 -1.97
CA ASN A 151 7.34 -13.52 -2.61
C ASN A 151 6.92 -12.42 -3.60
N ALA A 152 5.88 -12.68 -4.40
CA ALA A 152 5.32 -11.68 -5.30
C ALA A 152 4.75 -10.48 -4.54
N ARG A 153 3.98 -10.71 -3.47
CA ARG A 153 3.42 -9.64 -2.61
C ARG A 153 4.53 -8.77 -2.04
N GLU A 154 5.59 -9.36 -1.50
CA GLU A 154 6.70 -8.63 -0.91
C GLU A 154 7.44 -7.79 -1.98
N TYR A 155 7.70 -8.36 -3.16
CA TYR A 155 8.29 -7.64 -4.29
C TYR A 155 7.45 -6.43 -4.70
N PHE A 156 6.12 -6.59 -4.82
CA PHE A 156 5.22 -5.50 -5.17
C PHE A 156 5.13 -4.45 -4.07
N ALA A 157 5.13 -4.85 -2.80
CA ALA A 157 5.13 -3.93 -1.67
C ALA A 157 6.40 -3.06 -1.65
N ARG A 158 7.58 -3.67 -1.84
CA ARG A 158 8.86 -2.93 -1.92
C ARG A 158 8.87 -1.95 -3.10
N ARG A 159 8.39 -2.39 -4.26
CA ARG A 159 8.32 -1.53 -5.46
C ARG A 159 7.32 -0.38 -5.31
N ALA A 160 6.15 -0.63 -4.73
CA ALA A 160 5.14 0.40 -4.47
C ALA A 160 5.66 1.49 -3.52
N ARG A 161 6.43 1.12 -2.48
CA ARG A 161 7.08 2.10 -1.58
C ARG A 161 8.05 3.00 -2.33
N LEU A 162 8.89 2.44 -3.21
CA LEU A 162 9.82 3.24 -4.02
C LEU A 162 9.08 4.18 -4.97
N PHE A 163 8.03 3.71 -5.64
CA PHE A 163 7.18 4.56 -6.47
C PHE A 163 6.49 5.66 -5.66
N SER A 164 6.11 5.37 -4.41
CA SER A 164 5.52 6.36 -3.50
C SER A 164 6.47 7.50 -3.20
N VAL A 165 7.70 7.18 -2.80
CA VAL A 165 8.74 8.18 -2.49
C VAL A 165 9.06 9.01 -3.73
N MET A 166 9.22 8.37 -4.90
CA MET A 166 9.48 9.10 -6.14
C MET A 166 8.33 10.04 -6.53
N THR A 167 7.08 9.59 -6.34
CA THR A 167 5.90 10.42 -6.60
C THR A 167 5.82 11.58 -5.61
N ALA A 168 6.12 11.37 -4.34
CA ALA A 168 6.17 12.39 -3.31
C ALA A 168 7.22 13.47 -3.63
N ILE A 169 8.43 13.06 -4.05
CA ILE A 169 9.49 13.97 -4.49
C ILE A 169 9.01 14.80 -5.68
N LEU A 170 8.43 14.17 -6.70
CA LEU A 170 7.91 14.89 -7.86
C LEU A 170 6.83 15.90 -7.46
N VAL A 171 5.89 15.52 -6.59
CA VAL A 171 4.84 16.41 -6.08
C VAL A 171 5.45 17.58 -5.29
N ALA A 172 6.44 17.34 -4.44
CA ALA A 172 7.13 18.39 -3.69
C ALA A 172 7.80 19.41 -4.62
N PHE A 173 8.45 18.96 -5.70
CA PHE A 173 9.04 19.87 -6.71
C PHE A 173 7.99 20.64 -7.50
N VAL A 174 6.93 19.97 -7.97
CA VAL A 174 5.85 20.61 -8.75
C VAL A 174 5.13 21.68 -7.92
N LEU A 175 4.84 21.38 -6.66
CA LEU A 175 4.17 22.30 -5.74
C LEU A 175 5.12 23.25 -5.03
N ASN A 176 6.43 23.10 -5.22
CA ASN A 176 7.48 23.84 -4.52
C ASN A 176 7.29 23.86 -3.00
N VAL A 177 7.14 22.68 -2.40
CA VAL A 177 6.97 22.55 -0.95
C VAL A 177 8.34 22.41 -0.29
N ASN A 178 8.64 23.32 0.64
CA ASN A 178 9.86 23.30 1.43
C ASN A 178 9.52 23.10 2.92
N ALA A 179 9.83 21.92 3.45
CA ALA A 179 9.56 21.52 4.83
C ALA A 179 10.26 22.41 5.87
N ILE A 180 11.50 22.85 5.59
CA ILE A 180 12.25 23.72 6.51
C ILE A 180 11.53 25.06 6.64
N HIS A 181 11.22 25.68 5.50
CA HIS A 181 10.50 26.94 5.46
C HIS A 181 9.12 26.82 6.12
N LEU A 182 8.38 25.77 5.79
CA LEU A 182 7.05 25.50 6.32
C LEU A 182 7.07 25.32 7.85
N PHE A 183 8.07 24.63 8.40
CA PHE A 183 8.25 24.51 9.84
C PHE A 183 8.63 25.84 10.50
N GLN A 184 9.52 26.62 9.89
CA GLN A 184 9.89 27.96 10.36
C GLN A 184 8.68 28.90 10.37
N THR A 185 7.83 28.85 9.34
CA THR A 185 6.59 29.61 9.30
C THR A 185 5.66 29.24 10.44
N PHE A 186 5.48 27.95 10.74
CA PHE A 186 4.68 27.54 11.90
C PHE A 186 5.30 27.95 13.23
N LEU A 187 6.63 28.11 13.33
CA LEU A 187 7.23 28.70 14.52
C LEU A 187 6.87 30.18 14.62
N MET A 188 7.01 30.95 13.54
CA MET A 188 6.85 32.41 13.56
C MET A 188 5.38 32.86 13.61
N ASP A 189 4.49 32.23 12.85
CA ASP A 189 3.09 32.59 12.73
C ASP A 189 2.22 31.77 13.70
N LYS A 190 1.67 32.45 14.71
CA LYS A 190 0.80 31.83 15.71
C LYS A 190 -0.60 31.52 15.18
N GLU A 191 -1.15 32.37 14.32
CA GLU A 191 -2.52 32.23 13.84
C GLU A 191 -2.60 31.02 12.90
N LEU A 192 -1.70 30.98 11.92
CA LEU A 192 -1.58 29.86 10.98
C LEU A 192 -1.32 28.52 11.70
N ARG A 193 -0.44 28.52 12.71
CA ARG A 193 -0.17 27.33 13.52
C ARG A 193 -1.44 26.80 14.20
N GLN A 194 -2.23 27.68 14.83
CA GLN A 194 -3.45 27.26 15.54
C GLN A 194 -4.56 26.82 14.57
N GLU A 195 -4.68 27.49 13.42
CA GLU A 195 -5.60 27.08 12.37
C GLU A 195 -5.31 25.63 11.93
N MET A 196 -4.04 25.32 11.66
CA MET A 196 -3.65 23.97 11.23
C MET A 196 -3.84 22.90 12.30
N ILE A 197 -3.56 23.22 13.57
CA ILE A 197 -3.83 22.30 14.69
C ILE A 197 -5.33 21.99 14.79
N SER A 198 -6.19 23.01 14.65
CA SER A 198 -7.65 22.83 14.75
C SER A 198 -8.21 21.90 13.66
N LYS A 199 -7.62 21.93 12.46
CA LYS A 199 -7.98 21.04 11.35
C LYS A 199 -7.41 19.63 11.53
N GLY A 200 -6.37 19.46 12.34
CA GLY A 200 -5.61 18.22 12.49
C GLY A 200 -6.46 17.00 12.83
N GLU A 201 -7.42 17.13 13.74
CA GLU A 201 -8.30 16.03 14.15
C GLU A 201 -9.19 15.52 13.01
N SER A 202 -9.66 16.43 12.15
CA SER A 202 -10.48 16.06 10.98
C SER A 202 -9.67 15.31 9.93
N VAL A 203 -8.45 15.77 9.67
CA VAL A 203 -7.49 15.13 8.75
C VAL A 203 -7.09 13.75 9.28
N ALA A 204 -6.81 13.65 10.58
CA ALA A 204 -6.45 12.40 11.23
C ALA A 204 -7.59 11.37 11.13
N LYS A 205 -8.83 11.76 11.42
CA LYS A 205 -10.01 10.86 11.27
C LYS A 205 -10.24 10.40 9.84
N GLN A 206 -10.02 11.27 8.85
CA GLN A 206 -10.15 10.90 7.44
C GLN A 206 -9.08 9.90 7.04
N LEU A 207 -7.83 10.15 7.43
CA LEU A 207 -6.72 9.27 7.13
C LEU A 207 -6.90 7.89 7.79
N ASP A 208 -7.37 7.83 9.03
CA ASP A 208 -7.67 6.58 9.72
C ASP A 208 -8.71 5.74 8.98
N LYS A 209 -9.82 6.36 8.55
CA LYS A 209 -10.84 5.71 7.71
C LYS A 209 -10.26 5.17 6.39
N GLN A 210 -9.38 5.92 5.74
CA GLN A 210 -8.72 5.49 4.51
C GLN A 210 -7.82 4.28 4.78
N LEU A 211 -7.01 4.31 5.85
CA LEU A 211 -6.14 3.20 6.23
C LEU A 211 -6.93 1.94 6.59
N GLU A 212 -8.05 2.07 7.30
CA GLU A 212 -8.95 0.96 7.58
C GLU A 212 -9.52 0.35 6.29
N SER A 213 -9.98 1.18 5.35
CA SER A 213 -10.52 0.68 4.08
C SER A 213 -9.48 -0.11 3.29
N GLN A 214 -8.23 0.37 3.25
CA GLN A 214 -7.12 -0.31 2.60
C GLN A 214 -6.76 -1.63 3.29
N ARG A 215 -6.75 -1.66 4.64
CA ARG A 215 -6.52 -2.88 5.41
C ARG A 215 -7.65 -3.91 5.20
N ARG A 216 -8.90 -3.48 5.19
CA ARG A 216 -10.05 -4.36 4.92
C ARG A 216 -10.01 -4.94 3.51
N GLU A 217 -9.61 -4.15 2.52
CA GLU A 217 -9.41 -4.66 1.15
C GLU A 217 -8.25 -5.66 1.08
N LEU A 218 -7.15 -5.45 1.80
CA LEU A 218 -6.07 -6.44 1.92
C LEU A 218 -6.58 -7.74 2.56
N ASN A 219 -7.22 -7.65 3.72
CA ASN A 219 -7.63 -8.82 4.51
C ASN A 219 -8.81 -9.58 3.88
N ARG A 220 -9.71 -8.91 3.15
CA ARG A 220 -10.77 -9.59 2.37
C ARG A 220 -10.19 -10.46 1.25
N THR A 221 -8.98 -10.15 0.81
CA THR A 221 -8.23 -10.94 -0.16
C THR A 221 -7.59 -12.18 0.48
N GLU A 222 -7.49 -12.23 1.81
CA GLU A 222 -6.87 -13.31 2.60
C GLU A 222 -7.92 -14.24 3.25
N ASN A 223 -8.99 -13.70 3.86
CA ASN A 223 -9.96 -14.49 4.63
C ASN A 223 -11.23 -14.85 3.84
N THR A 224 -11.11 -15.60 2.74
CA THR A 224 -12.27 -16.32 2.17
C THR A 224 -12.39 -17.75 2.75
N GLU A 225 -11.43 -18.19 3.56
CA GLU A 225 -11.41 -19.56 4.11
C GLU A 225 -12.31 -19.76 5.35
N GLU A 226 -12.71 -18.71 6.08
CA GLU A 226 -13.35 -18.90 7.40
C GLU A 226 -14.89 -18.79 7.42
N LYS A 227 -15.56 -18.65 6.26
CA LYS A 227 -17.04 -18.53 6.22
C LYS A 227 -17.71 -19.37 5.14
N VAL A 228 -17.26 -20.61 4.97
CA VAL A 228 -17.93 -21.61 4.09
C VAL A 228 -18.28 -22.92 4.81
N ILE A 229 -17.88 -23.12 6.08
CA ILE A 229 -18.24 -24.30 6.86
C ILE A 229 -19.14 -23.95 8.05
N ASP A 230 -20.20 -23.16 7.83
CA ASP A 230 -21.46 -23.30 8.58
C ASP A 230 -22.52 -22.39 7.96
N ALA A 231 -23.42 -22.97 7.16
CA ALA A 231 -24.75 -22.46 6.81
C ALA A 231 -25.26 -23.22 5.57
N SER A 232 -25.58 -24.49 5.79
CA SER A 232 -26.71 -25.10 5.08
C SER A 232 -27.97 -24.51 5.72
N GLU A 233 -28.82 -23.91 4.89
CA GLU A 233 -30.16 -23.34 5.16
C GLU A 233 -30.26 -21.80 5.22
N SER A 234 -30.87 -21.29 4.14
CA SER A 234 -31.69 -20.07 4.02
C SER A 234 -31.24 -18.81 4.74
N ASP A 235 -30.55 -17.92 4.02
CA ASP A 235 -30.96 -16.50 3.99
C ASP A 235 -30.42 -15.79 2.72
N GLN A 236 -31.32 -15.15 1.98
CA GLN A 236 -31.00 -14.31 0.84
C GLN A 236 -30.50 -12.95 1.35
N SER A 237 -29.25 -12.89 1.78
CA SER A 237 -28.60 -11.61 2.12
C SER A 237 -27.08 -11.67 1.93
N LYS A 238 -26.61 -12.15 0.78
CA LYS A 238 -25.23 -11.88 0.35
C LYS A 238 -25.13 -10.43 -0.12
N PRO A 239 -24.24 -9.59 0.47
CA PRO A 239 -23.97 -8.28 -0.10
C PRO A 239 -23.32 -8.48 -1.48
N ALA A 240 -23.84 -7.77 -2.48
CA ALA A 240 -23.33 -7.79 -3.84
C ALA A 240 -21.81 -7.52 -3.85
N PRO A 241 -21.05 -8.14 -4.78
CA PRO A 241 -19.66 -7.73 -5.01
C PRO A 241 -19.62 -6.23 -5.35
N PRO A 242 -18.59 -5.48 -4.91
CA PRO A 242 -18.54 -4.03 -5.10
C PRO A 242 -18.69 -3.71 -6.59
N THR A 243 -19.77 -3.00 -6.91
CA THR A 243 -20.11 -2.58 -8.26
C THR A 243 -19.14 -1.48 -8.70
N THR A 244 -18.87 -1.38 -10.02
CA THR A 244 -17.97 -0.37 -10.61
C THR A 244 -18.40 1.07 -10.29
N GLU A 245 -19.68 1.26 -9.92
CA GLU A 245 -20.22 2.52 -9.38
C GLU A 245 -19.58 2.89 -8.04
N ASP A 246 -19.43 1.94 -7.10
CA ASP A 246 -18.76 2.15 -5.81
C ASP A 246 -17.28 2.52 -5.99
N GLU A 247 -16.60 1.90 -6.96
CA GLU A 247 -15.18 2.18 -7.24
C GLU A 247 -14.97 3.55 -7.90
N ALA A 248 -15.85 3.97 -8.81
CA ALA A 248 -15.81 5.28 -9.46
C ALA A 248 -16.26 6.41 -8.53
N GLU A 249 -17.19 6.12 -7.62
CA GLU A 249 -17.63 7.02 -6.56
C GLU A 249 -16.51 7.27 -5.55
N LYS A 250 -15.80 6.22 -5.07
CA LYS A 250 -14.59 6.38 -4.24
C LYS A 250 -13.52 7.28 -4.88
N ILE A 251 -13.30 7.16 -6.20
CA ILE A 251 -12.37 8.03 -6.93
C ILE A 251 -12.88 9.47 -6.92
N ARG A 252 -14.17 9.69 -7.21
CA ARG A 252 -14.79 11.02 -7.18
C ARG A 252 -14.75 11.63 -5.78
N GLU A 253 -15.06 10.86 -4.75
CA GLU A 253 -14.95 11.28 -3.35
C GLU A 253 -13.52 11.68 -3.02
N ASN A 254 -12.52 10.86 -3.36
CA ASN A 254 -11.12 11.21 -3.18
C ASN A 254 -10.75 12.51 -3.93
N PHE A 255 -11.20 12.71 -5.18
CA PHE A 255 -10.95 13.95 -5.93
C PHE A 255 -11.67 15.18 -5.35
N VAL A 256 -12.90 15.02 -4.85
CA VAL A 256 -13.64 16.08 -4.17
C VAL A 256 -12.96 16.45 -2.86
N GLN A 257 -12.47 15.46 -2.10
CA GLN A 257 -11.69 15.66 -0.88
C GLN A 257 -10.34 16.34 -1.16
N LEU A 258 -9.65 15.96 -2.24
CA LEU A 258 -8.43 16.66 -2.68
C LEU A 258 -8.72 18.12 -3.02
N ARG A 259 -9.88 18.41 -3.61
CA ARG A 259 -10.28 19.77 -3.96
C ARG A 259 -10.60 20.60 -2.72
N SER A 260 -11.28 20.03 -1.72
CA SER A 260 -11.55 20.73 -0.45
C SER A 260 -10.29 20.92 0.39
N LEU A 261 -9.36 19.95 0.39
CA LEU A 261 -8.04 20.08 0.99
C LEU A 261 -7.21 21.16 0.30
N LYS A 262 -7.18 21.20 -1.04
CA LYS A 262 -6.49 22.27 -1.80
C LYS A 262 -7.10 23.64 -1.54
N ALA A 263 -8.43 23.75 -1.50
CA ALA A 263 -9.11 25.00 -1.17
C ALA A 263 -8.74 25.47 0.25
N SER A 264 -8.66 24.52 1.20
CA SER A 264 -8.23 24.79 2.57
C SER A 264 -6.74 25.21 2.65
N ILE A 265 -5.85 24.61 1.85
CA ILE A 265 -4.44 24.99 1.78
C ILE A 265 -4.27 26.39 1.18
N ASN A 266 -5.00 26.70 0.11
CA ASN A 266 -4.95 28.01 -0.54
C ASN A 266 -5.53 29.12 0.33
N SER A 267 -6.51 28.83 1.21
CA SER A 267 -7.06 29.82 2.15
C SER A 267 -6.20 30.03 3.39
N SER A 268 -5.32 29.07 3.74
CA SER A 268 -4.54 29.10 4.98
C SER A 268 -3.19 29.81 4.88
N GLY A 269 -2.85 30.48 3.76
CA GLY A 269 -1.60 31.25 3.68
C GLY A 269 -0.30 30.43 3.85
N ILE A 270 -0.36 29.11 3.64
CA ILE A 270 0.82 28.24 3.74
C ILE A 270 1.80 28.61 2.62
N PRO A 271 3.10 28.82 2.92
CA PRO A 271 4.06 29.29 1.93
C PRO A 271 4.52 28.14 1.02
N ILE A 272 3.73 27.90 -0.01
CA ILE A 272 4.01 26.96 -1.10
C ILE A 272 3.86 27.66 -2.45
N GLY A 273 4.31 27.01 -3.53
CA GLY A 273 4.13 27.52 -4.89
C GLY A 273 5.29 28.39 -5.39
N SER A 274 5.08 29.07 -6.51
CA SER A 274 6.13 29.84 -7.20
C SER A 274 6.76 30.91 -6.33
N GLU A 275 5.98 31.50 -5.42
CA GLU A 275 6.39 32.65 -4.61
C GLU A 275 7.58 32.33 -3.70
N THR A 276 7.69 31.07 -3.26
CA THR A 276 8.74 30.63 -2.32
C THR A 276 10.00 30.11 -3.00
N ARG A 277 10.13 30.30 -4.32
CA ARG A 277 11.34 29.93 -5.04
C ARG A 277 12.48 30.91 -4.71
N PRO A 278 13.74 30.45 -4.67
CA PRO A 278 14.88 31.28 -4.26
C PRO A 278 14.94 32.63 -4.99
N TRP A 279 14.74 32.61 -6.30
CA TRP A 279 14.82 33.78 -7.16
C TRP A 279 13.64 34.76 -7.05
N ASN A 280 12.59 34.41 -6.31
CA ASN A 280 11.46 35.29 -6.03
C ASN A 280 11.55 35.94 -4.64
N LEU A 281 12.50 35.52 -3.80
CA LEU A 281 12.71 36.06 -2.47
C LEU A 281 13.49 37.38 -2.53
N SER A 282 13.21 38.30 -1.61
CA SER A 282 13.92 39.58 -1.50
C SER A 282 15.42 39.39 -1.27
N GLU A 283 15.80 38.36 -0.50
CA GLU A 283 17.19 37.97 -0.24
C GLU A 283 18.00 37.74 -1.53
N TRP A 284 17.37 37.19 -2.58
CA TRP A 284 18.01 36.99 -3.88
C TRP A 284 18.34 38.31 -4.57
N GLN A 285 17.42 39.28 -4.48
CA GLN A 285 17.61 40.62 -5.02
C GLN A 285 18.66 41.40 -4.21
N ASP A 286 18.75 41.17 -2.91
CA ASP A 286 19.75 41.81 -2.03
C ASP A 286 21.16 41.28 -2.31
N ILE A 287 21.31 39.98 -2.61
CA ILE A 287 22.58 39.38 -3.05
C ILE A 287 23.03 40.01 -4.37
N GLU A 288 22.10 40.30 -5.28
CA GLU A 288 22.39 40.94 -6.57
C GLU A 288 22.86 42.38 -6.43
N LYS A 289 22.43 43.08 -5.37
CA LYS A 289 22.83 44.46 -5.08
C LYS A 289 24.10 44.57 -4.22
N SER A 290 24.41 43.58 -3.38
CA SER A 290 25.47 43.70 -2.36
C SER A 290 26.82 43.07 -2.73
N GLN A 291 26.89 42.17 -3.72
CA GLN A 291 28.13 41.51 -4.14
C GLN A 291 28.47 41.79 -5.60
N SER A 292 29.73 41.60 -5.99
CA SER A 292 30.19 41.67 -7.39
C SER A 292 31.04 40.43 -7.76
N GLY A 293 30.99 40.03 -9.03
CA GLY A 293 31.81 38.93 -9.57
C GLY A 293 31.41 37.53 -9.08
N LEU A 294 32.41 36.67 -8.85
CA LEU A 294 32.24 35.26 -8.45
C LEU A 294 31.43 35.09 -7.15
N GLY A 295 31.44 36.07 -6.24
CA GLY A 295 30.67 36.00 -4.98
C GLY A 295 29.17 35.84 -5.20
N ILE A 296 28.59 36.62 -6.15
CA ILE A 296 27.16 36.53 -6.51
C ILE A 296 26.84 35.10 -6.97
N PHE A 297 27.69 34.52 -7.81
CA PHE A 297 27.48 33.18 -8.35
C PHE A 297 27.46 32.13 -7.23
N TRP A 298 28.42 32.17 -6.30
CA TRP A 298 28.47 31.23 -5.17
C TRP A 298 27.30 31.40 -4.21
N ALA A 299 26.90 32.64 -3.90
CA ALA A 299 25.76 32.94 -3.03
C ALA A 299 24.41 32.51 -3.63
N LYS A 300 24.17 32.84 -4.90
CA LYS A 300 22.95 32.39 -5.60
C LYS A 300 22.92 30.87 -5.77
N SER A 301 24.05 30.26 -6.11
CA SER A 301 24.16 28.81 -6.27
C SER A 301 23.94 28.07 -4.95
N SER A 302 24.48 28.57 -3.83
CA SER A 302 24.25 27.95 -2.52
C SER A 302 22.78 28.03 -2.11
N MET A 303 22.11 29.15 -2.37
CA MET A 303 20.68 29.31 -2.10
C MET A 303 19.81 28.34 -2.90
N VAL A 304 20.10 28.17 -4.20
CA VAL A 304 19.42 27.17 -5.05
C VAL A 304 19.72 25.75 -4.55
N PHE A 305 20.95 25.47 -4.15
CA PHE A 305 21.34 24.14 -3.66
C PHE A 305 20.63 23.78 -2.36
N VAL A 306 20.58 24.69 -1.38
CA VAL A 306 19.84 24.51 -0.13
C VAL A 306 18.36 24.32 -0.41
N TRP A 307 17.77 25.12 -1.31
CA TRP A 307 16.39 24.95 -1.74
C TRP A 307 16.15 23.57 -2.35
N LEU A 308 17.00 23.13 -3.27
CA LEU A 308 16.88 21.83 -3.95
C LEU A 308 16.92 20.68 -2.94
N ILE A 309 17.90 20.71 -2.01
CA ILE A 309 17.99 19.72 -0.93
C ILE A 309 16.74 19.76 -0.04
N SER A 310 16.25 20.95 0.30
CA SER A 310 15.10 21.10 1.18
C SER A 310 13.83 20.55 0.55
N VAL A 311 13.57 20.85 -0.73
CA VAL A 311 12.43 20.32 -1.49
C VAL A 311 12.55 18.81 -1.69
N PHE A 312 13.75 18.32 -1.98
CA PHE A 312 14.01 16.88 -2.10
C PHE A 312 13.74 16.14 -0.77
N LEU A 313 14.26 16.66 0.35
CA LEU A 313 14.01 16.14 1.69
C LEU A 313 12.53 16.19 2.04
N THR A 314 11.82 17.24 1.61
CA THR A 314 10.36 17.36 1.78
C THR A 314 9.63 16.23 1.06
N GLY A 315 10.07 15.92 -0.16
CA GLY A 315 9.59 14.76 -0.92
C GLY A 315 9.78 13.44 -0.17
N ILE A 316 10.95 13.23 0.43
CA ILE A 316 11.22 12.04 1.26
C ILE A 316 10.30 12.01 2.48
N LEU A 317 10.16 13.13 3.19
CA LEU A 317 9.31 13.25 4.37
C LEU A 317 7.85 12.94 4.05
N ILE A 318 7.30 13.49 2.96
CA ILE A 318 5.95 13.15 2.47
C ILE A 318 5.90 11.66 2.06
N GLY A 319 6.97 11.15 1.45
CA GLY A 319 7.11 9.77 1.00
C GLY A 319 7.11 8.72 2.13
N LEU A 320 7.36 9.12 3.39
CA LEU A 320 7.16 8.26 4.58
C LEU A 320 5.69 7.81 4.71
N GLY A 321 4.77 8.61 4.16
CA GLY A 321 3.36 8.27 4.04
C GLY A 321 2.51 8.70 5.22
N GLY A 322 1.19 8.62 5.01
CA GLY A 322 0.18 9.03 5.99
C GLY A 322 0.31 8.33 7.35
N PRO A 323 0.50 7.00 7.43
CA PRO A 323 0.60 6.29 8.71
C PRO A 323 1.68 6.85 9.64
N PHE A 324 2.87 7.14 9.11
CA PHE A 324 3.95 7.71 9.89
C PHE A 324 3.56 9.05 10.52
N TRP A 325 3.04 9.98 9.71
CA TRP A 325 2.66 11.31 10.19
C TRP A 325 1.44 11.30 11.10
N PHE A 326 0.53 10.35 10.92
CA PHE A 326 -0.58 10.10 11.84
C PHE A 326 -0.09 9.68 13.22
N ASP A 327 0.87 8.75 13.28
CA ASP A 327 1.48 8.32 14.54
C ASP A 327 2.22 9.48 15.23
N ILE A 328 2.97 10.28 14.46
CA ILE A 328 3.65 11.48 14.99
C ILE A 328 2.62 12.49 15.52
N PHE A 329 1.55 12.76 14.77
CA PHE A 329 0.47 13.64 15.21
C PHE A 329 -0.14 13.18 16.53
N ARG A 330 -0.50 11.88 16.65
CA ARG A 330 -1.06 11.32 17.88
C ARG A 330 -0.12 11.45 19.08
N LYS A 331 1.17 11.14 18.88
CA LYS A 331 2.20 11.26 19.93
C LYS A 331 2.36 12.71 20.38
N LEU A 332 2.41 13.66 19.43
CA LEU A 332 2.51 15.08 19.75
C LEU A 332 1.25 15.60 20.44
N THR A 333 0.05 15.18 20.02
CA THR A 333 -1.21 15.54 20.69
C THR A 333 -1.22 15.05 22.14
N ALA A 334 -0.80 13.81 22.40
CA ALA A 334 -0.68 13.28 23.75
C ALA A 334 0.34 14.07 24.60
N LEU A 335 1.48 14.46 24.02
CA LEU A 335 2.46 15.31 24.71
C LEU A 335 1.91 16.70 25.01
N THR A 336 1.13 17.29 24.09
CA THR A 336 0.50 18.60 24.33
C THR A 336 -0.59 18.55 25.39
N SER A 337 -1.39 17.48 25.46
CA SER A 337 -2.42 17.33 26.49
C SER A 337 -1.79 17.11 27.87
N VAL A 338 -0.70 16.35 27.96
CA VAL A 338 0.10 16.19 29.18
C VAL A 338 0.76 17.52 29.58
N ALA A 339 1.37 18.25 28.64
CA ALA A 339 2.00 19.54 28.94
C ALA A 339 0.99 20.61 29.37
N ARG A 340 -0.20 20.64 28.79
CA ARG A 340 -1.31 21.51 29.21
C ARG A 340 -1.91 21.07 30.54
N GLY A 341 -2.04 19.75 30.76
CA GLY A 341 -2.49 19.16 32.02
C GLY A 341 -1.54 19.44 33.18
N LEU A 342 -0.23 19.30 32.96
CA LEU A 342 0.84 19.62 33.91
C LEU A 342 0.79 21.08 34.38
N GLN A 343 0.30 22.02 33.57
CA GLN A 343 0.12 23.42 33.96
C GLN A 343 -0.94 23.62 35.06
N THR A 344 -1.81 22.62 35.28
CA THR A 344 -2.81 22.54 36.36
C THR A 344 -2.40 21.60 37.50
N THR A 345 -1.31 20.84 37.39
CA THR A 345 -0.97 19.76 38.33
C THR A 345 0.45 19.84 38.91
N VAL A 346 1.12 20.99 38.84
CA VAL A 346 2.46 21.19 39.47
C VAL A 346 2.45 21.08 41.02
N GLN A 347 1.32 20.76 41.66
CA GLN A 347 1.26 20.49 43.10
C GLN A 347 0.87 19.06 43.51
N LYS A 348 0.84 18.06 42.62
CA LYS A 348 0.68 16.67 43.11
C LYS A 348 1.39 15.61 42.28
N ALA A 349 2.18 14.82 43.00
CA ALA A 349 2.72 13.51 42.67
C ALA A 349 4.04 13.45 41.87
N LYS A 350 5.12 13.56 42.64
CA LYS A 350 6.32 12.73 42.56
C LYS A 350 5.94 11.27 42.91
N GLU A 351 6.65 10.28 42.33
CA GLU A 351 6.48 8.80 42.43
C GLU A 351 5.36 8.25 41.51
N GLU A 352 5.55 7.26 40.63
CA GLU A 352 6.47 6.13 40.61
C GLU A 352 6.71 5.57 39.19
N VAL A 353 7.81 4.84 39.08
CA VAL A 353 8.53 4.31 37.91
C VAL A 353 7.71 3.33 37.04
N SER A 354 7.59 3.61 35.74
CA SER A 354 7.12 2.67 34.72
C SER A 354 8.32 2.08 33.98
N GLU A 355 8.85 0.95 34.48
CA GLU A 355 9.93 0.21 33.80
C GLU A 355 9.69 -1.31 33.75
N THR A 356 8.54 -1.79 34.22
CA THR A 356 8.25 -3.23 34.35
C THR A 356 7.37 -3.79 33.22
N GLN A 357 6.79 -2.92 32.38
CA GLN A 357 5.83 -3.33 31.35
C GLN A 357 6.48 -3.65 29.99
N ASP A 358 7.64 -3.05 29.71
CA ASP A 358 8.35 -3.23 28.42
C ASP A 358 9.15 -4.55 28.37
N LYS A 359 9.64 -5.04 29.51
CA LYS A 359 10.34 -6.34 29.59
C LYS A 359 9.43 -7.55 29.49
N LYS A 360 8.15 -7.45 29.88
CA LYS A 360 7.18 -8.57 29.76
C LYS A 360 6.79 -8.85 28.31
N ASN A 361 6.70 -7.82 27.46
CA ASN A 361 6.40 -7.97 26.04
C ASN A 361 7.51 -8.71 25.27
N LEU A 362 8.78 -8.48 25.61
CA LEU A 362 9.90 -9.08 24.89
C LEU A 362 10.03 -10.59 25.15
N VAL A 363 9.76 -11.03 26.38
CA VAL A 363 9.77 -12.46 26.74
C VAL A 363 8.62 -13.20 26.06
N GLU A 364 7.43 -12.60 26.02
CA GLU A 364 6.26 -13.18 25.38
C GLU A 364 6.43 -13.28 23.85
N ILE A 365 7.08 -12.30 23.21
CA ILE A 365 7.45 -12.34 21.80
C ILE A 365 8.47 -13.45 21.51
N PHE A 366 9.48 -13.63 22.38
CA PHE A 366 10.49 -14.69 22.23
C PHE A 366 9.89 -16.09 22.38
N GLU A 367 9.00 -16.31 23.36
CA GLU A 367 8.31 -17.59 23.56
C GLU A 367 7.38 -17.93 22.39
N LYS A 368 6.70 -16.93 21.81
CA LYS A 368 5.86 -17.11 20.63
C LYS A 368 6.68 -17.49 19.40
N ALA A 369 7.85 -16.87 19.21
CA ALA A 369 8.78 -17.21 18.13
C ALA A 369 9.43 -18.60 18.32
N ALA A 370 9.77 -18.98 19.56
CA ALA A 370 10.32 -20.29 19.88
C ALA A 370 9.31 -21.42 19.65
N LYS A 371 8.02 -21.22 19.99
CA LYS A 371 6.94 -22.17 19.68
C LYS A 371 6.67 -22.30 18.18
N ALA A 372 6.75 -21.21 17.42
CA ALA A 372 6.59 -21.24 15.97
C ALA A 372 7.70 -22.07 15.27
N ASN A 373 8.94 -22.03 15.77
CA ASN A 373 10.05 -22.85 15.24
C ASN A 373 9.97 -24.34 15.64
N GLN A 374 9.31 -24.69 16.74
CA GLN A 374 9.09 -26.10 17.12
C GLN A 374 7.94 -26.75 16.32
N LEU A 375 7.01 -25.97 15.77
CA LEU A 375 5.96 -26.44 14.86
C LEU A 375 6.44 -26.59 13.40
N GLY A 376 7.65 -26.10 13.09
CA GLY A 376 8.27 -26.19 11.77
C GLY A 376 8.87 -27.56 11.41
N ASN A 377 8.86 -28.54 12.34
CA ASN A 377 9.31 -29.90 12.06
C ASN A 377 8.11 -30.83 11.81
N ILE A 378 7.41 -30.59 10.70
CA ILE A 378 6.37 -31.49 10.22
C ILE A 378 7.05 -32.69 9.57
N ASN A 379 7.30 -33.73 10.36
CA ASN A 379 7.49 -35.09 9.84
C ASN A 379 6.29 -35.44 8.95
N GLY A 380 6.54 -35.75 7.67
CA GLY A 380 5.55 -36.43 6.82
C GLY A 380 5.10 -35.72 5.54
N ARG A 381 5.76 -34.64 5.07
CA ARG A 381 5.50 -34.17 3.70
C ARG A 381 6.25 -35.04 2.71
N VAL A 382 5.50 -35.88 2.01
CA VAL A 382 5.97 -36.60 0.83
C VAL A 382 6.13 -35.57 -0.29
N LEU A 383 7.36 -35.26 -0.69
CA LEU A 383 7.60 -34.32 -1.78
C LEU A 383 7.60 -35.06 -3.13
N LEU A 384 7.10 -34.42 -4.17
CA LEU A 384 7.28 -34.90 -5.54
C LEU A 384 8.63 -34.40 -6.07
N THR A 385 9.42 -35.31 -6.62
CA THR A 385 10.64 -34.99 -7.39
C THR A 385 10.29 -34.19 -8.65
N SER A 386 11.31 -33.65 -9.33
CA SER A 386 11.15 -32.84 -10.55
C SER A 386 10.44 -33.56 -11.71
N ASP A 387 10.45 -34.89 -11.72
CA ASP A 387 9.76 -35.76 -12.68
C ASP A 387 8.37 -36.24 -12.21
N GLY A 388 7.88 -35.72 -11.07
CA GLY A 388 6.56 -36.07 -10.55
C GLY A 388 6.48 -37.46 -9.93
N THR A 389 7.59 -38.03 -9.47
CA THR A 389 7.60 -39.27 -8.66
C THR A 389 7.59 -38.95 -7.17
N ILE A 390 7.07 -39.87 -6.36
CA ILE A 390 7.01 -39.72 -4.90
C ILE A 390 8.42 -39.96 -4.34
N ASP A 391 9.02 -38.92 -3.75
CA ASP A 391 10.28 -39.08 -3.03
C ASP A 391 10.04 -39.85 -1.72
N ARG A 392 10.67 -41.01 -1.59
CA ARG A 392 10.56 -41.88 -0.41
C ARG A 392 11.80 -41.79 0.50
N ARG A 393 12.71 -40.84 0.27
CA ARG A 393 14.00 -40.74 0.98
C ARG A 393 14.00 -39.80 2.20
N LEU A 394 12.85 -39.38 2.70
CA LEU A 394 12.71 -38.64 3.97
C LEU A 394 11.84 -39.42 4.95
#